data_AF-A0A2R7KMN1-F1
#
_entry.id   AF-A0A2R7KMN1-F1
#
_cell.length_a   1.000
_cell.length_b   1.000
_cell.length_c   1.000
_cell.angle_alpha   90.00
_cell.angle_beta   90.00
_cell.angle_gamma   90.00
#
_symmetry.space_group_name_H-M   'P 1'
#
loop_
_entity.id
_entity.type
_entity.pdbx_description
1 polymer ?
#
loop_
_entity_poly.entity_id
_entity_poly.type
_entity_poly.pdbx_seq_one_letter_code
_entity_poly.pdbx_strand_id
1 'polypeptide(L)'
;FKQMKNYLKRKLSYGAPQSPTKLWTVLVITKIIYVLIWIALPMLLGVTWWKVVIGFFVMHYTAGLILSIVFQLAHVVEETSNPIPNEDGEIENTWAIHQLYTTANFAPKNKVINWFTGGLNHQIEHHIFPNISHIHYGKIAEIVKQTAIECNLPYHEFRTMRGAVIAHYKHLKDLGIKPELA
;
A
#
# COMPACT_ATOMS: atom_id res chain seq x y z
N PHE A 1 -23.02 -0.47 3.79
CA PHE A 1 -23.85 -0.67 5.00
C PHE A 1 -23.62 -2.01 5.71
N LYS A 2 -23.72 -3.16 5.03
CA LYS A 2 -23.52 -4.49 5.67
C LYS A 2 -22.12 -4.64 6.29
N GLN A 3 -21.07 -4.19 5.61
CA GLN A 3 -19.69 -4.36 6.07
C GLN A 3 -19.40 -3.63 7.40
N MET A 4 -19.72 -2.34 7.52
CA MET A 4 -19.53 -1.59 8.77
C MET A 4 -20.40 -2.12 9.92
N LYS A 5 -21.66 -2.51 9.63
CA LYS A 5 -22.53 -3.16 10.63
C LYS A 5 -21.92 -4.48 11.11
N ASN A 6 -21.42 -5.31 10.20
CA ASN A 6 -20.78 -6.59 10.52
C ASN A 6 -19.47 -6.39 11.30
N TYR A 7 -18.66 -5.41 10.90
CA TYR A 7 -17.40 -5.07 11.55
C TYR A 7 -17.59 -4.64 13.01
N LEU A 8 -18.54 -3.73 13.24
CA LEU A 8 -18.90 -3.26 14.59
C LEU A 8 -19.55 -4.37 15.42
N LYS A 9 -20.42 -5.20 14.81
CA LYS A 9 -21.03 -6.37 15.47
C LYS A 9 -19.97 -7.37 15.94
N ARG A 10 -18.93 -7.60 15.13
CA ARG A 10 -17.82 -8.51 15.43
C ARG A 10 -16.77 -7.91 16.38
N LYS A 11 -16.93 -6.66 16.82
CA LYS A 11 -16.00 -5.95 17.71
C LYS A 11 -14.54 -6.00 17.24
N LEU A 12 -14.34 -5.93 15.92
CA LEU A 12 -12.99 -6.03 15.32
C LEU A 12 -12.18 -4.74 15.42
N SER A 13 -12.73 -3.67 15.99
CA SER A 13 -11.99 -2.42 16.23
C SER A 13 -11.09 -2.55 17.45
N TYR A 14 -9.81 -2.23 17.28
CA TYR A 14 -8.87 -2.05 18.38
C TYR A 14 -9.30 -0.87 19.26
N GLY A 15 -9.33 -1.06 20.59
CA GLY A 15 -9.71 -0.03 21.55
C GLY A 15 -11.22 0.08 21.82
N ALA A 16 -11.64 1.17 22.47
CA ALA A 16 -13.02 1.37 22.88
C ALA A 16 -13.95 1.54 21.64
N PRO A 17 -15.07 0.81 21.56
CA PRO A 17 -15.96 0.86 20.41
C PRO A 17 -16.55 2.26 20.25
N GLN A 18 -16.25 2.91 19.11
CA GLN A 18 -16.85 4.20 18.77
C GLN A 18 -18.32 4.02 18.40
N SER A 19 -19.16 5.00 18.73
CA SER A 19 -20.57 4.93 18.36
C SER A 19 -20.73 4.95 16.82
N PRO A 20 -21.59 4.09 16.25
CA PRO A 20 -21.80 4.06 14.80
C PRO A 20 -22.25 5.42 14.26
N THR A 21 -23.08 6.13 15.02
CA THR A 21 -23.56 7.48 14.70
C THR A 21 -22.41 8.46 14.57
N LYS A 22 -21.45 8.47 15.51
CA LYS A 22 -20.27 9.33 15.43
C LYS A 22 -19.42 9.04 14.20
N LEU A 23 -19.16 7.77 13.89
CA LEU A 23 -18.39 7.37 12.70
C LEU A 23 -19.06 7.85 11.40
N TRP A 24 -20.38 7.67 11.30
CA TRP A 24 -21.15 8.16 10.15
C TRP A 24 -21.17 9.67 10.04
N THR A 25 -21.38 10.38 11.15
CA THR A 25 -21.36 11.84 11.18
C THR A 25 -20.01 12.38 10.71
N VAL A 26 -18.90 11.84 11.22
CA VAL A 26 -17.55 12.22 10.80
C VAL A 26 -17.35 11.95 9.30
N LEU A 27 -17.74 10.77 8.81
CA LEU A 27 -17.60 10.44 7.39
C LEU A 27 -18.40 11.38 6.48
N VAL A 28 -19.66 11.68 6.81
CA VAL A 28 -20.49 12.58 5.99
C VAL A 28 -19.96 14.01 6.04
N ILE A 29 -19.66 14.55 7.21
CA ILE A 29 -19.13 15.92 7.36
C ILE A 29 -17.81 16.08 6.61
N THR A 30 -16.87 15.13 6.77
CA THR A 30 -15.58 15.19 6.06
C THR A 30 -15.74 15.09 4.55
N LYS A 31 -16.68 14.28 4.04
CA LYS A 31 -16.99 14.22 2.60
C LYS A 31 -17.60 15.51 2.07
N ILE A 32 -18.48 16.15 2.84
CA ILE A 32 -19.03 17.46 2.49
C ILE A 32 -17.91 18.49 2.41
N ILE A 33 -17.07 18.60 3.45
CA ILE A 33 -15.91 19.51 3.47
C ILE A 33 -15.00 19.25 2.27
N TYR A 34 -14.73 17.99 1.95
CA TYR A 34 -13.91 17.61 0.80
C TYR A 34 -14.49 18.11 -0.54
N VAL A 35 -15.79 17.89 -0.79
CA VAL A 35 -16.46 18.38 -2.00
C VAL A 35 -16.49 19.91 -2.03
N LEU A 36 -16.72 20.56 -0.88
CA LEU A 36 -16.71 22.01 -0.80
C LEU A 36 -15.33 22.58 -1.18
N ILE A 37 -14.25 22.00 -0.67
CA ILE A 37 -12.88 22.48 -0.95
C ILE A 37 -12.48 22.21 -2.41
N TRP A 38 -12.70 20.99 -2.91
CA TRP A 38 -12.14 20.59 -4.21
C TRP A 38 -13.03 20.90 -5.40
N ILE A 39 -14.34 21.09 -5.19
CA ILE A 39 -15.30 21.33 -6.26
C ILE A 39 -15.97 22.70 -6.09
N ALA A 40 -16.63 22.95 -4.97
CA ALA A 40 -17.41 24.19 -4.81
C ALA A 40 -16.55 25.45 -4.75
N LEU A 41 -15.46 25.44 -3.96
CA LEU A 41 -14.59 26.60 -3.76
C LEU A 41 -13.96 27.10 -5.07
N PRO A 42 -13.36 26.26 -5.93
CA PRO A 42 -12.88 26.70 -7.25
C PRO A 42 -13.99 27.34 -8.10
N MET A 43 -15.20 26.78 -8.09
CA MET A 43 -16.33 27.37 -8.82
C MET A 43 -16.75 28.73 -8.26
N LEU A 44 -16.77 28.89 -6.93
CA LEU A 44 -17.05 30.17 -6.26
C LEU A 44 -15.97 31.22 -6.53
N LEU A 45 -14.72 30.79 -6.74
CA LEU A 45 -13.60 31.66 -7.14
C LEU A 45 -13.61 32.00 -8.65
N GLY A 46 -14.63 31.58 -9.39
CA GLY A 46 -14.83 31.93 -10.80
C GLY A 46 -14.29 30.92 -11.81
N VAL A 47 -13.80 29.74 -11.38
CA VAL A 47 -13.38 28.68 -12.30
C VAL A 47 -14.62 28.00 -12.90
N THR A 48 -14.68 27.96 -14.24
CA THR A 48 -15.80 27.31 -14.95
C THR A 48 -15.94 25.84 -14.55
N TRP A 49 -17.17 25.39 -14.25
CA TRP A 49 -17.45 24.08 -13.66
C TRP A 49 -16.76 22.89 -14.36
N TRP A 50 -16.71 22.88 -15.69
CA TRP A 50 -16.10 21.77 -16.44
C TRP A 50 -14.58 21.69 -16.24
N LYS A 51 -13.90 22.84 -16.07
CA LYS A 51 -12.46 22.89 -15.74
C LYS A 51 -12.21 22.30 -14.36
N VAL A 52 -13.11 22.56 -13.40
CA VAL A 52 -13.05 21.98 -12.05
C VAL A 52 -13.22 20.48 -12.10
N VAL A 53 -14.21 19.97 -12.84
CA VAL A 53 -14.44 18.52 -12.99
C VAL A 53 -13.26 17.82 -13.68
N ILE A 54 -12.72 18.41 -14.75
CA ILE A 54 -11.53 17.85 -15.43
C ILE A 54 -10.32 17.87 -14.49
N GLY A 55 -10.06 18.99 -13.81
CA GLY A 55 -8.95 19.10 -12.86
C GLY A 55 -9.08 18.10 -11.71
N PHE A 56 -10.29 17.93 -11.17
CA PHE A 56 -10.60 16.95 -10.14
C PHE A 56 -10.31 15.52 -10.63
N PHE A 57 -10.76 15.17 -11.83
CA PHE A 57 -10.50 13.86 -12.44
C PHE A 57 -9.01 13.62 -12.66
N VAL A 58 -8.30 14.57 -13.29
CA VAL A 58 -6.87 14.46 -13.58
C VAL A 58 -6.06 14.30 -12.30
N MET A 59 -6.38 15.08 -11.25
CA MET A 59 -5.72 14.98 -9.94
C MET A 59 -5.89 13.58 -9.34
N HIS A 60 -7.12 13.05 -9.28
CA HIS A 60 -7.38 11.72 -8.73
C HIS A 60 -6.79 10.59 -9.56
N TYR A 61 -6.93 10.69 -10.88
CA TYR A 61 -6.39 9.68 -11.80
C TYR A 61 -4.87 9.61 -11.66
N THR A 62 -4.20 10.76 -11.66
CA THR A 62 -2.74 10.82 -11.53
C THR A 62 -2.26 10.30 -10.17
N ALA A 63 -2.85 10.80 -9.08
CA ALA A 63 -2.50 10.35 -7.73
C ALA A 63 -2.78 8.86 -7.53
N GLY A 64 -3.95 8.39 -7.98
CA GLY A 64 -4.35 7.00 -7.90
C GLY A 64 -3.45 6.07 -8.72
N LEU A 65 -3.07 6.47 -9.93
CA LEU A 65 -2.17 5.70 -10.78
C LEU A 65 -0.77 5.59 -10.16
N ILE A 66 -0.21 6.69 -9.66
CA ILE A 66 1.09 6.69 -8.98
C ILE A 66 1.05 5.77 -7.76
N LEU A 67 0.04 5.93 -6.91
CA LEU A 67 -0.12 5.14 -5.69
C LEU A 67 -0.27 3.64 -6.01
N SER A 68 -1.12 3.32 -7.00
CA SER A 68 -1.34 1.94 -7.45
C SER A 68 -0.04 1.30 -7.90
N ILE A 69 0.73 1.97 -8.77
CA ILE A 69 1.99 1.43 -9.28
C ILE A 69 2.96 1.22 -8.10
N VAL A 70 3.21 2.23 -7.28
CA VAL A 70 4.20 2.15 -6.19
C VAL A 70 3.90 0.99 -5.23
N PHE A 71 2.66 0.82 -4.78
CA PHE A 71 2.31 -0.25 -3.85
C PHE A 71 2.24 -1.63 -4.51
N GLN A 72 1.77 -1.73 -5.76
CA GLN A 72 1.72 -3.01 -6.46
C GLN A 72 3.11 -3.59 -6.70
N LEU A 73 4.10 -2.75 -7.02
CA LEU A 73 5.47 -3.20 -7.21
C LEU A 73 6.11 -3.74 -5.91
N ALA A 74 5.59 -3.34 -4.75
CA ALA A 74 6.08 -3.79 -3.45
C ALA A 74 5.37 -5.03 -2.90
N HIS A 75 4.16 -5.36 -3.37
CA HIS A 75 3.33 -6.42 -2.76
C HIS A 75 2.68 -7.40 -3.74
N VAL A 76 2.69 -7.12 -5.04
CA VAL A 76 1.99 -7.92 -6.05
C VAL A 76 3.00 -8.34 -7.12
N VAL A 77 4.01 -9.09 -6.72
CA VAL A 77 5.05 -9.64 -7.60
C VAL A 77 5.21 -11.14 -7.35
N GLU A 78 5.80 -11.85 -8.30
CA GLU A 78 5.96 -13.32 -8.22
C GLU A 78 6.77 -13.76 -7.00
N GLU A 79 7.71 -12.93 -6.56
CA GLU A 79 8.60 -13.19 -5.44
C GLU A 79 7.89 -13.08 -4.09
N THR A 80 6.82 -12.28 -3.98
CA THR A 80 6.07 -12.13 -2.72
C THR A 80 5.05 -13.26 -2.56
N SER A 81 4.90 -13.72 -1.33
CA SER A 81 3.94 -14.77 -0.97
C SER A 81 2.68 -14.18 -0.34
N ASN A 82 1.58 -14.94 -0.40
CA ASN A 82 0.33 -14.64 0.31
C ASN A 82 0.02 -15.79 1.26
N PRO A 83 0.57 -15.79 2.49
CA PRO A 83 0.38 -16.88 3.44
C PRO A 83 -1.10 -17.13 3.73
N ILE A 84 -1.48 -18.40 3.74
CA ILE A 84 -2.84 -18.85 4.07
C ILE A 84 -2.87 -19.21 5.56
N PRO A 85 -3.96 -18.91 6.30
CA PRO A 85 -4.09 -19.34 7.68
C PRO A 85 -4.06 -20.86 7.82
N ASN A 86 -3.54 -21.34 8.95
CA ASN A 86 -3.63 -22.75 9.34
C ASN A 86 -5.09 -23.13 9.72
N GLU A 87 -5.30 -24.39 10.15
CA GLU A 87 -6.63 -24.90 10.51
C GLU A 87 -7.31 -24.11 11.64
N ASP A 88 -6.52 -23.50 12.53
CA ASP A 88 -7.00 -22.66 13.63
C ASP A 88 -7.26 -21.19 13.20
N GLY A 89 -6.99 -20.86 11.95
CA GLY A 89 -7.17 -19.51 11.40
C GLY A 89 -6.02 -18.55 11.72
N GLU A 90 -4.84 -19.07 12.08
CA GLU A 90 -3.66 -18.29 12.44
C GLU A 90 -2.61 -18.28 11.31
N ILE A 91 -1.84 -17.19 11.21
CA ILE A 91 -0.68 -17.10 10.33
C ILE A 91 0.57 -17.40 11.18
N GLU A 92 1.30 -18.46 10.84
CA GLU A 92 2.44 -18.95 11.63
C GLU A 92 3.65 -17.99 11.66
N ASN A 93 3.74 -17.08 10.69
CA ASN A 93 4.84 -16.12 10.60
C ASN A 93 4.78 -15.10 11.74
N THR A 94 5.91 -14.86 12.41
CA THR A 94 6.06 -13.65 13.23
C THR A 94 5.91 -12.40 12.35
N TRP A 95 5.59 -11.27 12.95
CA TRP A 95 5.36 -10.02 12.20
C TRP A 95 6.52 -9.66 11.25
N ALA A 96 7.77 -9.71 11.71
CA ALA A 96 8.92 -9.34 10.87
C ALA A 96 9.15 -10.35 9.73
N ILE A 97 9.01 -11.65 10.03
CA ILE A 97 9.08 -12.71 9.02
C ILE A 97 7.99 -12.49 7.97
N HIS A 98 6.77 -12.20 8.41
CA HIS A 98 5.66 -11.92 7.50
C HIS A 98 5.98 -10.78 6.53
N GLN A 99 6.54 -9.66 7.03
CA GLN A 99 6.93 -8.54 6.15
C GLN A 99 7.98 -8.94 5.10
N LEU A 100 8.96 -9.77 5.47
CA LEU A 100 9.98 -10.25 4.53
C LEU A 100 9.40 -11.15 3.44
N TYR A 101 8.36 -11.94 3.76
CA TYR A 101 7.71 -12.85 2.82
C TYR A 101 6.67 -12.17 1.92
N THR A 102 6.04 -11.09 2.36
CA THR A 102 4.91 -10.44 1.66
C THR A 102 5.24 -9.08 1.05
N THR A 103 6.51 -8.67 1.15
CA THR A 103 6.97 -7.37 0.65
C THR A 103 8.27 -7.49 -0.13
N ALA A 104 8.38 -6.68 -1.18
CA ALA A 104 9.59 -6.51 -1.98
C ALA A 104 10.00 -5.03 -2.06
N ASN A 105 11.31 -4.82 -2.14
CA ASN A 105 11.92 -3.53 -2.46
C ASN A 105 12.11 -3.39 -3.97
N PHE A 106 12.13 -2.16 -4.49
CA PHE A 106 12.42 -1.92 -5.90
C PHE A 106 13.29 -0.68 -6.11
N ALA A 107 14.29 -0.79 -6.99
CA ALA A 107 15.25 0.27 -7.28
C ALA A 107 15.82 1.02 -6.04
N PRO A 108 16.17 0.35 -4.92
CA PRO A 108 16.55 1.04 -3.67
C PRO A 108 17.80 1.93 -3.79
N LYS A 109 18.66 1.64 -4.78
CA LYS A 109 19.87 2.43 -5.05
C LYS A 109 19.64 3.61 -6.01
N ASN A 110 18.43 3.79 -6.54
CA ASN A 110 18.11 4.85 -7.48
C ASN A 110 17.62 6.12 -6.75
N LYS A 111 18.47 7.15 -6.71
CA LYS A 111 18.18 8.42 -6.03
C LYS A 111 16.92 9.12 -6.52
N VAL A 112 16.62 9.03 -7.82
CA VAL A 112 15.41 9.65 -8.41
C VAL A 112 14.16 8.94 -7.92
N ILE A 113 14.17 7.61 -7.90
CA ILE A 113 13.05 6.82 -7.37
C ILE A 113 12.88 7.08 -5.88
N ASN A 114 13.97 7.02 -5.09
CA ASN A 114 13.91 7.26 -3.65
C ASN A 114 13.30 8.63 -3.31
N TRP A 115 13.67 9.67 -4.05
CA TRP A 115 13.09 11.01 -3.90
C TRP A 115 11.62 11.04 -4.31
N PHE A 116 11.28 10.49 -5.48
CA PHE A 116 9.93 10.54 -6.03
C PHE A 116 8.92 9.75 -5.19
N THR A 117 9.30 8.58 -4.69
CA THR A 117 8.43 7.73 -3.87
C THR A 117 8.49 8.07 -2.38
N GLY A 118 9.29 9.05 -1.96
CA GLY A 118 9.51 9.37 -0.55
C GLY A 118 10.04 8.17 0.26
N GLY A 119 10.84 7.31 -0.37
CA GLY A 119 11.38 6.09 0.22
C GLY A 119 10.45 4.87 0.28
N LEU A 120 9.22 4.94 -0.26
CA LEU A 120 8.28 3.78 -0.31
C LEU A 120 8.75 2.62 -1.18
N ASN A 121 9.87 2.78 -1.89
CA ASN A 121 10.52 1.74 -2.65
C ASN A 121 11.46 0.86 -1.78
N HIS A 122 11.64 1.25 -0.51
CA HIS A 122 12.22 0.49 0.60
C HIS A 122 11.11 -0.02 1.53
N GLN A 123 10.17 -0.77 0.96
CA GLN A 123 8.95 -1.12 1.66
C GLN A 123 9.14 -2.15 2.77
N ILE A 124 10.15 -3.02 2.64
CA ILE A 124 10.55 -3.94 3.72
C ILE A 124 10.96 -3.12 4.96
N GLU A 125 11.82 -2.12 4.79
CA GLU A 125 12.30 -1.30 5.90
C GLU A 125 11.21 -0.38 6.45
N HIS A 126 10.33 0.13 5.59
CA HIS A 126 9.17 0.91 6.03
C HIS A 126 8.26 0.08 6.95
N HIS A 127 8.03 -1.19 6.63
CA HIS A 127 7.21 -2.05 7.46
C HIS A 127 7.93 -2.50 8.74
N ILE A 128 9.22 -2.86 8.68
CA ILE A 128 9.97 -3.31 9.87
C ILE A 128 10.32 -2.13 10.80
N PHE A 129 10.49 -0.93 10.28
CA PHE A 129 10.86 0.26 11.05
C PHE A 129 9.97 1.47 10.71
N PRO A 130 8.65 1.40 10.99
CA PRO A 130 7.69 2.41 10.54
C PRO A 130 7.89 3.78 11.19
N ASN A 131 8.59 3.83 12.32
CA ASN A 131 8.87 5.05 13.07
C ASN A 131 10.22 5.70 12.72
N ILE A 132 10.99 5.11 11.79
CA ILE A 132 12.28 5.67 11.36
C ILE A 132 12.09 6.45 10.06
N SER A 133 12.75 7.61 9.96
CA SER A 133 12.75 8.44 8.75
C SER A 133 13.33 7.70 7.55
N HIS A 134 12.67 7.83 6.40
CA HIS A 134 13.03 7.16 5.15
C HIS A 134 14.44 7.48 4.65
N ILE A 135 15.03 8.58 5.08
CA ILE A 135 16.42 8.94 4.75
C ILE A 135 17.44 7.89 5.25
N HIS A 136 17.05 7.10 6.26
CA HIS A 136 17.88 6.05 6.84
C HIS A 136 17.64 4.68 6.20
N TYR A 137 16.55 4.51 5.43
CA TYR A 137 16.17 3.20 4.87
C TYR A 137 17.27 2.60 3.99
N GLY A 138 18.03 3.40 3.25
CA GLY A 138 19.16 2.89 2.46
C GLY A 138 20.22 2.16 3.30
N LYS A 139 20.57 2.70 4.48
CA LYS A 139 21.54 2.08 5.39
C LYS A 139 20.93 0.91 6.16
N ILE A 140 19.66 1.06 6.57
CA ILE A 140 18.93 0.01 7.28
C ILE A 140 18.71 -1.20 6.38
N ALA A 141 18.46 -1.00 5.09
CA ALA A 141 18.28 -2.08 4.12
C ALA A 141 19.49 -3.01 4.05
N GLU A 142 20.71 -2.48 4.16
CA GLU A 142 21.93 -3.29 4.21
C GLU A 142 21.96 -4.20 5.44
N ILE A 143 21.55 -3.67 6.60
CA ILE A 143 21.48 -4.40 7.86
C ILE A 143 20.37 -5.46 7.80
N VAL A 144 19.16 -5.08 7.39
CA VAL A 144 18.00 -6.00 7.29
C VAL A 144 18.30 -7.14 6.34
N LYS A 145 18.90 -6.85 5.18
CA LYS A 145 19.28 -7.86 4.20
C LYS A 145 20.29 -8.85 4.77
N GLN A 146 21.29 -8.35 5.49
CA GLN A 146 22.30 -9.20 6.13
C GLN A 146 21.67 -10.09 7.22
N THR A 147 20.81 -9.52 8.08
CA THR A 147 20.11 -10.28 9.12
C THR A 147 19.13 -11.31 8.52
N ALA A 148 18.43 -10.99 7.43
CA ALA A 148 17.56 -11.94 6.76
C ALA A 148 18.35 -13.16 6.27
N ILE A 149 19.54 -12.95 5.69
CA ILE A 149 20.44 -14.03 5.28
C ILE A 149 20.88 -14.88 6.48
N GLU A 150 21.31 -14.25 7.58
CA GLU A 150 21.74 -14.94 8.81
C GLU A 150 20.63 -15.81 9.41
N CYS A 151 19.37 -15.36 9.30
CA CYS A 151 18.20 -16.09 9.77
C CYS A 151 17.61 -17.07 8.74
N ASN A 152 18.24 -17.23 7.57
CA ASN A 152 17.73 -18.02 6.45
C ASN A 152 16.30 -17.62 6.01
N LEU A 153 16.06 -16.31 5.93
CA LEU A 153 14.80 -15.68 5.53
C LEU A 153 14.96 -14.96 4.18
N PRO A 154 13.87 -14.78 3.41
CA PRO A 154 13.94 -14.06 2.14
C PRO A 154 14.20 -12.57 2.33
N TYR A 155 14.79 -11.95 1.30
CA TYR A 155 14.86 -10.51 1.14
C TYR A 155 14.64 -10.17 -0.34
N HIS A 156 13.42 -9.80 -0.71
CA HIS A 156 13.04 -9.56 -2.09
C HIS A 156 13.40 -8.14 -2.52
N GLU A 157 14.25 -7.99 -3.53
CA GLU A 157 14.73 -6.69 -4.01
C GLU A 157 14.95 -6.69 -5.53
N PHE A 158 14.23 -5.82 -6.24
CA PHE A 158 14.49 -5.57 -7.66
C PHE A 158 15.54 -4.47 -7.84
N ARG A 159 16.58 -4.76 -8.64
CA ARG A 159 17.62 -3.76 -8.97
C ARG A 159 17.04 -2.50 -9.64
N THR A 160 15.95 -2.62 -10.40
CA THR A 160 15.36 -1.52 -11.17
C THR A 160 13.84 -1.52 -11.08
N MET A 161 13.23 -0.34 -11.20
CA MET A 161 11.76 -0.20 -11.22
C MET A 161 11.17 -0.94 -12.42
N ARG A 162 11.83 -0.88 -13.59
CA ARG A 162 11.40 -1.62 -14.78
C ARG A 162 11.35 -3.13 -14.53
N GLY A 163 12.32 -3.67 -13.79
CA GLY A 163 12.33 -5.08 -13.40
C GLY A 163 11.10 -5.43 -12.55
N ALA A 164 10.81 -4.63 -11.52
CA ALA A 164 9.63 -4.81 -10.69
C ALA A 164 8.32 -4.73 -11.51
N VAL A 165 8.22 -3.77 -12.44
CA VAL A 165 7.04 -3.65 -13.33
C VAL A 165 6.86 -4.90 -14.18
N ILE A 166 7.93 -5.43 -14.77
CA ILE A 166 7.86 -6.65 -15.57
C ILE A 166 7.42 -7.83 -14.69
N ALA A 167 7.97 -7.97 -13.48
CA ALA A 167 7.59 -9.02 -12.53
C ALA A 167 6.11 -8.90 -12.13
N HIS A 168 5.62 -7.70 -11.85
CA HIS A 168 4.21 -7.45 -11.55
C HIS A 168 3.28 -7.88 -12.69
N TYR A 169 3.56 -7.46 -13.93
CA TYR A 169 2.73 -7.83 -15.07
C TYR A 169 2.81 -9.32 -15.40
N LYS A 170 3.97 -9.96 -15.20
CA LYS A 170 4.10 -11.42 -15.32
C LYS A 170 3.20 -12.10 -14.28
N HIS A 171 3.30 -11.69 -13.02
CA HIS A 171 2.46 -12.22 -11.95
C HIS A 171 0.97 -12.03 -12.22
N LEU A 172 0.54 -10.87 -12.71
CA LEU A 172 -0.86 -10.64 -13.12
C LEU A 172 -1.30 -11.56 -14.26
N LYS A 173 -0.41 -11.82 -15.23
CA LYS A 173 -0.70 -12.76 -16.32
C LYS A 173 -0.89 -14.17 -15.75
N ASP A 174 -0.03 -14.59 -14.83
CA ASP A 174 -0.08 -15.90 -14.19
C ASP A 174 -1.37 -16.06 -13.36
N LEU A 175 -1.75 -15.04 -12.60
CA LEU A 175 -3.04 -14.98 -11.88
C LEU A 175 -4.26 -14.94 -12.81
N GLY A 176 -4.09 -14.47 -14.04
CA GLY A 176 -5.14 -14.43 -15.07
C GLY A 176 -5.32 -15.74 -15.85
N ILE A 177 -4.37 -16.68 -15.72
CA ILE A 177 -4.48 -18.02 -16.32
C ILE A 177 -5.44 -18.86 -15.47
N LYS A 178 -6.30 -19.64 -16.13
CA LYS A 178 -7.20 -20.58 -15.42
C LYS A 178 -6.33 -21.54 -14.59
N PRO A 179 -6.51 -21.60 -13.26
CA PRO A 179 -5.69 -22.48 -12.43
C PRO A 179 -5.89 -23.93 -12.88
N GLU A 180 -4.80 -24.63 -13.16
CA GLU A 180 -4.83 -26.08 -13.23
C GLU A 180 -5.14 -26.57 -11.81
N LEU A 181 -6.22 -27.36 -11.68
CA LEU A 181 -6.55 -28.00 -10.41
C LEU A 181 -5.40 -28.96 -10.08
N ALA A 182 -4.65 -28.64 -9.02
CA ALA A 182 -3.66 -29.53 -8.43
C ALA A 182 -4.32 -30.74 -7.77
#